data_AF-A0A926WMF7-F1
#
_entry.id   AF-A0A926WMF7-F1
#
_cell.length_a   1.000
_cell.length_b   1.000
_cell.length_c   1.000
_cell.angle_alpha   90.00
_cell.angle_beta   90.00
_cell.angle_gamma   90.00
#
_symmetry.space_group_name_H-M   'P 1'
#
loop_
_entity.id
_entity.type
_entity.pdbx_description
1 polymer ?
#
loop_
_entity_poly.entity_id
_entity_poly.type
_entity_poly.pdbx_seq_one_letter_code
_entity_poly.pdbx_strand_id
1 'polypeptide(L)'
;MYINFFISSILGIVVTVLLAFGILQWFHIPTGNFLDWVIGGASFWWLLVIVTVPWNVHFQAKEVLAEAAQSEEKGIPVDEKQVRYVKVLAKRSLWVAIALHLFSAVGLYTLAASGISAVGYITSGAALLLTILRPAIRAYEYLYARLAMIRQEFTYPREDIIELRSRFNQLEQKIQSLENQLDLEQPYSLPVTQQRFSEETRRELARIVSNLEELRATNQTEHERLSREARNAIAQLSTDGQFLDHVREIIRFFKTA
;
A
#
# COMPACT_ATOMS: atom_id res chain seq x y z
N MET A 1 23.80 6.84 -20.86
CA MET A 1 22.52 7.17 -21.53
C MET A 1 22.49 8.61 -22.07
N TYR A 2 22.81 9.63 -21.26
CA TYR A 2 22.80 11.04 -21.69
C TYR A 2 23.81 11.39 -22.81
N ILE A 3 25.00 10.78 -22.82
CA ILE A 3 26.02 11.02 -23.86
C ILE A 3 25.53 10.54 -25.24
N ASN A 4 24.87 9.37 -25.29
CA ASN A 4 24.32 8.84 -26.56
C ASN A 4 23.20 9.72 -27.08
N PHE A 5 22.33 10.24 -26.21
CA PHE A 5 21.28 11.20 -26.59
C PHE A 5 21.86 12.53 -27.11
N PHE A 6 22.94 13.01 -26.48
CA PHE A 6 23.63 14.23 -26.89
C PHE A 6 24.25 14.07 -28.29
N ILE A 7 24.96 12.97 -28.52
CA ILE A 7 25.56 12.65 -29.82
C ILE A 7 24.49 12.42 -30.89
N SER A 8 23.43 11.69 -30.58
CA SER A 8 22.34 11.44 -31.54
C SER A 8 21.60 12.72 -31.93
N SER A 9 21.44 13.65 -30.99
CA SER A 9 20.78 14.93 -31.26
C SER A 9 21.65 15.87 -32.10
N ILE A 10 22.98 15.85 -31.93
CA ILE A 10 23.90 16.59 -32.81
C ILE A 10 23.81 16.05 -34.24
N LEU A 11 23.90 14.73 -34.40
CA LEU A 11 23.76 14.07 -35.71
C LEU A 11 22.41 14.39 -36.35
N GLY A 12 21.32 14.35 -35.57
CA GLY A 12 19.98 14.70 -36.02
C GLY A 12 19.91 16.13 -36.57
N ILE A 13 20.43 17.11 -35.82
CA ILE A 13 20.44 18.51 -36.26
C ILE A 13 21.29 18.69 -37.52
N VAL A 14 22.47 18.07 -37.58
CA VAL A 14 23.35 18.15 -38.76
C VAL A 14 22.62 17.60 -39.99
N VAL A 15 22.00 16.42 -39.88
CA VAL A 15 21.25 15.81 -40.98
C VAL A 15 20.07 16.69 -41.39
N THR A 16 19.29 17.20 -40.44
CA THR A 16 18.15 18.09 -40.73
C THR A 16 18.59 19.38 -41.41
N VAL A 17 19.66 20.02 -40.93
CA VAL A 17 20.22 21.24 -41.50
C VAL A 17 20.70 21.00 -42.94
N LEU A 18 21.44 19.90 -43.18
CA LEU A 18 21.92 19.56 -44.52
C LEU A 18 20.79 19.19 -45.48
N LEU A 19 19.79 18.45 -45.03
CA LEU A 19 18.60 18.12 -45.83
C LEU A 19 17.79 19.37 -46.17
N ALA A 20 17.52 20.24 -45.19
CA ALA A 20 16.82 21.49 -45.42
C ALA A 20 17.56 22.39 -46.41
N PHE A 21 18.88 22.53 -46.25
CA PHE A 21 19.72 23.26 -47.19
C PHE A 21 19.67 22.66 -48.59
N GLY A 22 19.84 21.34 -48.73
CA GLY A 22 19.81 20.65 -50.02
C GLY A 22 18.47 20.80 -50.74
N ILE A 23 17.35 20.70 -50.03
CA ILE A 23 16.00 20.89 -50.60
C ILE A 23 15.81 22.33 -51.06
N LEU A 24 16.17 23.32 -50.24
CA LEU A 24 15.98 24.73 -50.61
C LEU A 24 16.87 25.14 -51.79
N GLN A 25 18.09 24.60 -51.86
CA GLN A 25 18.97 24.76 -53.02
C GLN A 25 18.38 24.08 -54.28
N TRP A 26 17.78 22.89 -54.13
CA TRP A 26 17.09 22.21 -55.23
C TRP A 26 15.96 23.06 -55.82
N PHE A 27 15.20 23.76 -54.97
CA PHE A 27 14.15 24.69 -55.37
C PHE A 27 14.67 26.09 -55.75
N HIS A 28 15.99 26.30 -55.79
CA HIS A 28 16.63 27.58 -56.12
C HIS A 28 16.16 28.76 -55.24
N ILE A 29 15.79 28.48 -53.99
CA ILE A 29 15.38 29.50 -53.04
C ILE A 29 16.64 30.17 -52.48
N PRO A 30 16.76 31.51 -52.53
CA PRO A 30 17.91 32.21 -51.96
C PRO A 30 17.97 32.00 -50.45
N THR A 31 18.95 31.22 -50.00
CA THR A 31 19.05 30.71 -48.61
C THR A 31 20.33 31.12 -47.89
N GLY A 32 21.07 32.08 -48.41
CA GLY A 32 22.37 32.49 -47.87
C GLY A 32 23.49 31.49 -48.20
N ASN A 33 24.66 31.70 -47.58
CA ASN A 33 25.83 30.87 -47.83
C ASN A 33 25.84 29.64 -46.92
N PHE A 34 26.54 28.58 -47.32
CA PHE A 34 26.70 27.37 -46.50
C PHE A 34 27.19 27.68 -45.07
N LEU A 35 28.07 28.69 -44.94
CA LEU A 35 28.59 29.14 -43.65
C LEU A 35 27.47 29.66 -42.71
N ASP A 36 26.44 30.33 -43.26
CA ASP A 36 25.29 30.82 -42.49
C ASP A 36 24.48 29.66 -41.88
N TRP A 37 24.38 28.53 -42.59
CA TRP A 37 23.70 27.32 -42.11
C TRP A 37 24.50 26.61 -41.04
N VAL A 38 25.82 26.53 -41.18
CA VAL A 38 26.71 25.97 -40.15
C VAL A 38 26.66 26.80 -38.87
N ILE A 39 26.77 28.14 -38.99
CA ILE A 39 26.69 29.06 -37.86
C ILE A 39 25.29 29.01 -37.24
N GLY A 40 24.23 28.99 -38.04
CA GLY A 40 22.84 28.86 -37.59
C GLY A 40 22.59 27.57 -36.83
N GLY A 41 23.04 26.43 -37.35
CA GLY A 41 22.90 25.12 -36.68
C GLY A 41 23.70 25.05 -35.37
N ALA A 42 24.96 25.49 -35.40
CA ALA A 42 25.82 25.51 -34.22
C ALA A 42 25.30 26.44 -33.12
N SER A 43 24.87 27.66 -33.50
CA SER A 43 24.29 28.62 -32.57
C SER A 43 22.95 28.12 -32.01
N PHE A 44 22.08 27.54 -32.83
CA PHE A 44 20.83 26.94 -32.35
C PHE A 44 21.08 25.86 -31.29
N TRP A 45 21.99 24.93 -31.58
CA TRP A 45 22.35 23.87 -30.63
C TRP A 45 22.94 24.44 -29.34
N TRP A 46 23.87 25.38 -29.47
CA TRP A 46 24.48 26.05 -28.32
C TRP A 46 23.44 26.79 -27.47
N LEU A 47 22.54 27.55 -28.10
CA LEU A 47 21.46 28.26 -27.43
C LEU A 47 20.55 27.28 -26.67
N LEU A 48 20.23 26.13 -27.25
CA LEU A 48 19.45 25.09 -26.57
C LEU A 48 20.14 24.64 -25.28
N VAL A 49 21.44 24.39 -25.31
CA VAL A 49 22.21 23.97 -24.12
C VAL A 49 22.23 25.04 -23.04
N ILE A 50 22.58 26.28 -23.38
CA ILE A 50 22.69 27.37 -22.39
C ILE A 50 21.33 27.78 -21.83
N VAL A 51 20.25 27.60 -22.59
CA VAL A 51 18.88 27.88 -22.15
C VAL A 51 18.36 26.77 -21.24
N THR A 52 18.77 25.52 -21.45
CA THR A 52 18.22 24.40 -20.69
C THR A 52 19.00 24.13 -19.41
N VAL A 53 20.31 23.90 -19.50
CA VAL A 53 21.09 23.33 -18.39
C VAL A 53 21.22 24.31 -17.20
N PRO A 54 21.72 25.54 -17.36
CA PRO A 54 21.93 26.46 -16.24
C PRO A 54 20.63 26.83 -15.53
N TRP A 55 19.57 27.10 -16.30
CA TRP A 55 18.26 27.45 -15.75
C TRP A 55 17.61 26.28 -15.03
N ASN A 56 17.70 25.05 -15.57
CA ASN A 56 17.21 23.86 -14.86
C ASN A 56 17.91 23.69 -13.51
N VAL A 57 19.24 23.81 -13.47
CA VAL A 57 20.01 23.70 -12.22
C VAL A 57 19.61 24.79 -11.23
N HIS A 58 19.37 26.02 -11.69
CA HIS A 58 18.93 27.12 -10.83
C HIS A 58 17.58 26.85 -10.15
N PHE A 59 16.56 26.53 -10.95
CA PHE A 59 15.21 26.32 -10.42
C PHE A 59 15.08 25.01 -9.63
N GLN A 60 15.77 23.95 -10.04
CA GLN A 60 15.82 22.71 -9.27
C GLN A 60 16.50 22.92 -7.91
N ALA A 61 17.57 23.71 -7.86
CA ALA A 61 18.18 24.07 -6.57
C ALA A 61 17.22 24.91 -5.70
N LYS A 62 16.40 25.79 -6.28
CA LYS A 62 15.38 26.55 -5.55
C LYS A 62 14.25 25.67 -5.01
N GLU A 63 13.86 24.63 -5.75
CA GLU A 63 12.88 23.63 -5.34
C GLU A 63 13.39 22.82 -4.15
N VAL A 64 14.60 22.28 -4.23
CA VAL A 64 15.26 21.55 -3.13
C VAL A 64 15.37 22.42 -1.87
N LEU A 65 15.67 23.72 -2.00
CA LEU A 65 15.70 24.62 -0.85
C LEU A 65 14.32 24.87 -0.23
N ALA A 66 13.26 24.86 -1.03
CA ALA A 66 11.90 25.00 -0.54
C ALA A 66 11.46 23.73 0.20
N GLU A 67 11.80 22.55 -0.32
CA GLU A 67 11.58 21.27 0.36
C GLU A 67 12.35 21.18 1.67
N ALA A 68 13.64 21.55 1.67
CA ALA A 68 14.46 21.56 2.87
C ALA A 68 13.88 22.47 3.97
N ALA A 69 13.41 23.67 3.61
CA ALA A 69 12.74 24.57 4.55
C ALA A 69 11.44 23.97 5.10
N GLN A 70 10.67 23.26 4.27
CA GLN A 70 9.46 22.58 4.70
C GLN A 70 9.78 21.39 5.63
N SER A 71 10.84 20.63 5.35
CA SER A 71 11.34 19.56 6.22
C SER A 71 11.78 20.09 7.58
N GLU A 72 12.49 21.21 7.61
CA GLU A 72 12.91 21.89 8.84
C GLU A 72 11.71 22.34 9.68
N GLU A 73 10.69 22.95 9.06
CA GLU A 73 9.42 23.31 9.71
C GLU A 73 8.67 22.07 10.26
N LYS A 74 8.82 20.92 9.58
CA LYS A 74 8.25 19.62 9.98
C LYS A 74 9.10 18.88 11.03
N GLY A 75 10.20 19.45 11.51
CA GLY A 75 11.12 18.82 12.46
C GLY A 75 11.86 17.60 11.89
N ILE A 76 11.91 17.46 10.56
CA ILE A 76 12.65 16.40 9.88
C ILE A 76 14.10 16.86 9.79
N PRO A 77 15.09 16.05 10.24
CA PRO A 77 16.48 16.46 10.21
C PRO A 77 16.96 16.64 8.76
N VAL A 78 17.55 17.79 8.48
CA VAL A 78 18.16 18.12 7.18
C VAL A 78 19.66 18.36 7.38
N ASP A 79 20.49 17.88 6.44
CA ASP A 79 21.92 18.14 6.47
C ASP A 79 22.23 19.59 6.04
N GLU A 80 22.57 20.42 7.03
CA GLU A 80 22.96 21.83 6.84
C GLU A 80 24.09 22.04 5.83
N LYS A 81 25.02 21.08 5.70
CA LYS A 81 26.10 21.19 4.71
C LYS A 81 25.54 21.08 3.29
N GLN A 82 24.58 20.19 3.07
CA GLN A 82 23.92 20.03 1.78
C GLN A 82 23.06 21.25 1.44
N VAL A 83 22.28 21.76 2.39
CA VAL A 83 21.47 22.98 2.20
C VAL A 83 22.36 24.16 1.80
N ARG A 84 23.51 24.33 2.47
CA ARG A 84 24.47 25.39 2.13
C ARG A 84 25.06 25.22 0.73
N TYR A 85 25.42 23.99 0.34
CA TYR A 85 25.89 23.70 -1.01
C TYR A 85 24.82 24.07 -2.06
N VAL A 86 23.57 23.66 -1.85
CA VAL A 86 22.46 23.96 -2.77
C VAL A 86 22.19 25.47 -2.85
N LYS A 87 22.28 26.21 -1.73
CA LYS A 87 22.20 27.69 -1.73
C LYS A 87 23.25 28.33 -2.63
N VAL A 88 24.50 27.89 -2.53
CA VAL A 88 25.60 28.37 -3.39
C VAL A 88 25.37 27.99 -4.85
N LEU A 89 24.96 26.74 -5.10
CA LEU A 89 24.68 26.24 -6.44
C LEU A 89 23.57 27.06 -7.12
N ALA A 90 22.47 27.35 -6.42
CA ALA A 90 21.39 28.19 -6.92
C ALA A 90 21.87 29.59 -7.32
N LYS A 91 22.72 30.22 -6.50
CA LYS A 91 23.25 31.57 -6.81
C LYS A 91 24.22 31.54 -7.99
N ARG A 92 25.11 30.55 -8.03
CA ARG A 92 26.12 30.43 -9.10
C ARG A 92 25.49 30.08 -10.45
N SER A 93 24.52 29.17 -10.48
CA SER A 93 23.86 28.77 -11.73
C SER A 93 23.10 29.93 -12.38
N LEU A 94 22.52 30.85 -11.60
CA LEU A 94 21.92 32.08 -12.11
C LEU A 94 22.95 32.95 -12.83
N TRP A 95 24.09 33.21 -12.19
CA TRP A 95 25.16 34.01 -12.78
C TRP A 95 25.73 33.35 -14.04
N VAL A 96 25.93 32.03 -14.01
CA VAL A 96 26.37 31.26 -15.18
C VAL A 96 25.36 31.36 -16.31
N ALA A 97 24.05 31.24 -16.03
CA ALA A 97 23.00 31.37 -17.03
C ALA A 97 23.05 32.75 -17.70
N ILE A 98 23.04 33.82 -16.92
CA ILE A 98 23.04 35.20 -17.42
C ILE A 98 24.32 35.48 -18.21
N ALA A 99 25.48 35.11 -17.67
CA ALA A 99 26.77 35.33 -18.33
C ALA A 99 26.87 34.58 -19.66
N LEU A 100 26.43 33.31 -19.72
CA LEU A 100 26.44 32.53 -20.97
C LEU A 100 25.58 33.18 -22.04
N HIS A 101 24.38 33.67 -21.71
CA HIS A 101 23.53 34.31 -22.69
C HIS A 101 24.10 35.65 -23.13
N LEU A 102 24.62 36.46 -22.21
CA LEU A 102 25.20 37.76 -22.54
C LEU A 102 26.44 37.61 -23.43
N PHE A 103 27.36 36.72 -23.07
CA PHE A 103 28.54 36.45 -23.89
C PHE A 103 28.17 35.84 -25.24
N SER A 104 27.17 34.97 -25.30
CA SER A 104 26.68 34.42 -26.57
C SER A 104 26.04 35.50 -27.44
N ALA A 105 25.23 36.38 -26.86
CA ALA A 105 24.61 37.50 -27.57
C ALA A 105 25.65 38.46 -28.14
N VAL A 106 26.65 38.85 -27.33
CA VAL A 106 27.75 39.71 -27.76
C VAL A 106 28.57 39.01 -28.86
N GLY A 107 28.97 37.75 -28.65
CA GLY A 107 29.76 37.00 -29.64
C GLY A 107 29.05 36.87 -30.98
N LEU A 108 27.78 36.46 -30.97
CA LEU A 108 26.96 36.33 -32.19
C LEU A 108 26.72 37.68 -32.87
N TYR A 109 26.52 38.75 -32.10
CA TYR A 109 26.40 40.10 -32.64
C TYR A 109 27.70 40.56 -33.31
N THR A 110 28.86 40.33 -32.69
CA THR A 110 30.16 40.66 -33.27
C THR A 110 30.44 39.87 -34.55
N LEU A 111 30.04 38.59 -34.62
CA LEU A 111 30.13 37.81 -35.86
C LEU A 111 29.26 38.40 -36.99
N ALA A 112 28.08 38.93 -36.66
CA ALA A 112 27.24 39.61 -37.64
C ALA A 112 27.79 40.98 -38.05
N ALA A 113 28.23 41.78 -37.08
CA ALA A 113 28.76 43.12 -37.31
C ALA A 113 30.08 43.11 -38.10
N SER A 114 30.87 42.05 -37.99
CA SER A 114 32.09 41.82 -38.78
C SER A 114 31.82 41.28 -40.19
N GLY A 115 30.55 41.05 -40.56
CA GLY A 115 30.16 40.60 -41.89
C GLY A 115 30.33 39.11 -42.14
N ILE A 116 30.63 38.30 -41.11
CA ILE A 116 30.82 36.85 -41.26
C ILE A 116 29.50 36.14 -41.56
N SER A 117 28.43 36.49 -40.84
CA SER A 117 27.11 35.90 -41.05
C SER A 117 25.98 36.81 -40.57
N ALA A 118 25.02 37.10 -41.45
CA ALA A 118 23.83 37.89 -41.10
C ALA A 118 22.93 37.18 -40.07
N VAL A 119 23.00 35.84 -39.99
CA VAL A 119 22.27 35.01 -39.01
C VAL A 119 22.66 35.37 -37.57
N GLY A 120 23.86 35.93 -37.35
CA GLY A 120 24.33 36.39 -36.04
C GLY A 120 23.42 37.46 -35.40
N TYR A 121 22.77 38.33 -36.17
CA TYR A 121 21.84 39.33 -35.62
C TYR A 121 20.60 38.68 -35.00
N ILE A 122 19.97 37.75 -35.74
CA ILE A 122 18.75 37.06 -35.28
C ILE A 122 19.08 36.17 -34.08
N THR A 123 20.19 35.44 -34.14
CA THR A 123 20.60 34.52 -33.07
C THR A 123 21.06 35.26 -31.81
N SER A 124 21.69 36.44 -31.94
CA SER A 124 21.97 37.34 -30.80
C SER A 124 20.68 37.84 -30.14
N GLY A 125 19.71 38.29 -30.93
CA GLY A 125 18.39 38.67 -30.43
C GLY A 125 17.67 37.51 -29.72
N ALA A 126 17.73 36.31 -30.32
CA ALA A 126 17.18 35.10 -29.71
C ALA A 126 17.87 34.76 -28.37
N ALA A 127 19.19 34.90 -28.27
CA ALA A 127 19.92 34.69 -27.02
C ALA A 127 19.42 35.63 -25.91
N LEU A 128 19.23 36.92 -26.22
CA LEU A 128 18.70 37.88 -25.26
C LEU A 128 17.24 37.57 -24.86
N LEU A 129 16.38 37.27 -25.83
CA LEU A 129 14.97 36.90 -25.56
C LEU A 129 14.86 35.64 -24.69
N LEU A 130 15.65 34.61 -24.99
CA LEU A 130 15.64 33.34 -24.26
C LEU A 130 16.19 33.47 -22.83
N THR A 131 16.96 34.53 -22.55
CA THR A 131 17.38 34.90 -21.19
C THR A 131 16.19 35.19 -20.29
N ILE A 132 15.06 35.64 -20.84
CA ILE A 132 13.85 36.00 -20.07
C ILE A 132 12.77 34.93 -20.21
N LEU A 133 12.55 34.45 -21.44
CA LEU A 133 11.41 33.57 -21.75
C LEU A 133 11.50 32.22 -21.02
N ARG A 134 12.68 31.58 -21.03
CA ARG A 134 12.84 30.27 -20.39
C ARG A 134 12.72 30.33 -18.87
N PRO A 135 13.33 31.30 -18.17
CA PRO A 135 13.12 31.48 -16.74
C PRO A 135 11.68 31.75 -16.37
N ALA A 136 10.94 32.51 -17.18
CA ALA A 136 9.53 32.78 -16.92
C ALA A 136 8.71 31.47 -16.89
N ILE A 137 8.93 30.57 -17.85
CA ILE A 137 8.28 29.25 -17.88
C ILE A 137 8.67 28.42 -16.65
N ARG A 138 9.96 28.32 -16.33
CA ARG A 138 10.43 27.55 -15.17
C ARG A 138 9.95 28.14 -13.83
N ALA A 139 9.84 29.46 -13.74
CA ALA A 139 9.28 30.14 -12.57
C ALA A 139 7.79 29.82 -12.41
N TYR A 140 7.04 29.78 -13.51
CA TYR A 140 5.65 29.33 -13.49
C TYR A 140 5.52 27.87 -13.03
N GLU A 141 6.33 26.96 -13.57
CA GLU A 141 6.35 25.55 -13.14
C GLU A 141 6.67 25.42 -11.64
N TYR A 142 7.65 26.17 -11.15
CA TYR A 142 7.99 26.22 -9.73
C TYR A 142 6.81 26.71 -8.87
N LEU A 143 6.14 27.79 -9.27
CA LEU A 143 4.97 28.30 -8.57
C LEU A 143 3.82 27.30 -8.57
N TYR A 144 3.58 26.65 -9.72
CA TYR A 144 2.56 25.63 -9.85
C TYR A 144 2.84 24.43 -8.93
N ALA A 145 4.07 23.91 -8.94
CA ALA A 145 4.48 22.81 -8.05
C ALA A 145 4.29 23.19 -6.58
N ARG A 146 4.65 24.42 -6.21
CA ARG A 146 4.47 24.90 -4.83
C ARG A 146 3.00 25.04 -4.44
N LEU A 147 2.16 25.55 -5.32
CA LEU A 147 0.72 25.61 -5.09
C LEU A 147 0.10 24.21 -5.02
N ALA A 148 0.58 23.26 -5.82
CA ALA A 148 0.14 21.87 -5.79
C ALA A 148 0.49 21.21 -4.45
N MET A 149 1.71 21.44 -3.93
CA MET A 149 2.12 20.97 -2.59
C MET A 149 1.22 21.55 -1.49
N ILE A 150 0.96 22.85 -1.51
CA ILE A 150 0.06 23.50 -0.54
C ILE A 150 -1.36 22.94 -0.64
N ARG A 151 -1.88 22.77 -1.87
CA ARG A 151 -3.20 22.18 -2.11
C ARG A 151 -3.29 20.74 -1.58
N GLN A 152 -2.22 19.96 -1.70
CA GLN A 152 -2.18 18.60 -1.16
C GLN A 152 -2.34 18.61 0.36
N GLU A 153 -1.71 19.55 1.06
CA GLU A 153 -1.88 19.70 2.52
C GLU A 153 -3.32 20.07 2.90
N PHE A 154 -4.05 20.80 2.05
CA PHE A 154 -5.49 21.07 2.26
C PHE A 154 -6.41 19.89 1.91
N THR A 155 -6.04 19.06 0.93
CA THR A 155 -6.91 17.98 0.43
C THR A 155 -6.84 16.73 1.29
N TYR A 156 -5.67 16.47 1.89
CA TYR A 156 -5.45 15.36 2.81
C TYR A 156 -4.84 15.91 4.11
N PRO A 157 -5.66 16.53 4.99
CA PRO A 157 -5.17 17.09 6.23
C PRO A 157 -4.53 15.99 7.09
N ARG A 158 -3.49 16.37 7.83
CA ARG A 158 -2.67 15.42 8.60
C ARG A 158 -3.49 14.73 9.69
N GLU A 159 -4.48 15.43 10.24
CA GLU A 159 -5.50 14.88 11.13
C GLU A 159 -6.14 13.62 10.57
N ASP A 160 -6.51 13.59 9.28
CA ASP A 160 -7.17 12.42 8.67
C ASP A 160 -6.23 11.22 8.57
N ILE A 161 -4.94 11.44 8.30
CA ILE A 161 -3.92 10.37 8.22
C ILE A 161 -3.57 9.86 9.63
N ILE A 162 -3.47 10.75 10.61
CA ILE A 162 -3.23 10.39 12.02
C ILE A 162 -4.44 9.62 12.55
N GLU A 163 -5.66 10.08 12.24
CA GLU A 163 -6.90 9.39 12.58
C GLU A 163 -6.94 8.00 11.93
N LEU A 164 -6.60 7.88 10.64
CA LEU A 164 -6.54 6.60 9.94
C LEU A 164 -5.54 5.65 10.59
N ARG A 165 -4.33 6.12 10.94
CA ARG A 165 -3.31 5.31 11.62
C ARG A 165 -3.80 4.85 12.99
N SER A 166 -4.44 5.74 13.74
CA SER A 166 -5.03 5.41 15.04
C SER A 166 -6.12 4.35 14.90
N ARG A 167 -7.05 4.52 13.95
CA ARG A 167 -8.10 3.55 13.63
C ARG A 167 -7.52 2.21 13.17
N PHE A 168 -6.44 2.22 12.41
CA PHE A 168 -5.75 1.00 11.95
C PHE A 168 -5.10 0.25 13.13
N ASN A 169 -4.37 0.94 14.01
CA ASN A 169 -3.79 0.33 15.21
C ASN A 169 -4.87 -0.25 16.12
N GLN A 170 -6.00 0.43 16.28
CA GLN A 170 -7.14 -0.09 17.03
C GLN A 170 -7.74 -1.35 16.36
N LEU A 171 -7.79 -1.39 15.04
CA LEU A 171 -8.28 -2.55 14.30
C LEU A 171 -7.34 -3.75 14.46
N GLU A 172 -6.03 -3.53 14.36
CA GLU A 172 -5.00 -4.55 14.56
C GLU A 172 -5.09 -5.15 15.98
N GLN A 173 -5.22 -4.29 17.00
CA GLN A 173 -5.43 -4.75 18.38
C GLN A 173 -6.70 -5.59 18.55
N LYS A 174 -7.80 -5.20 17.89
CA LYS A 174 -9.05 -5.98 17.90
C LYS A 174 -8.90 -7.32 17.21
N ILE A 175 -8.20 -7.38 16.08
CA ILE A 175 -7.92 -8.63 15.36
C ILE A 175 -7.06 -9.55 16.22
N GLN A 176 -5.98 -9.03 16.82
CA GLN A 176 -5.13 -9.82 17.73
C GLN A 176 -5.91 -10.39 18.91
N SER A 177 -6.84 -9.60 19.48
CA SER A 177 -7.72 -10.07 20.56
C SER A 177 -8.66 -11.18 20.11
N LEU A 178 -9.24 -11.06 18.91
CA LEU A 178 -10.10 -12.11 18.33
C LEU A 178 -9.31 -13.39 18.03
N GLU A 179 -8.11 -13.26 17.47
CA GLU A 179 -7.21 -14.38 17.20
C GLU A 179 -6.89 -15.14 18.49
N ASN A 180 -6.49 -14.43 19.56
CA ASN A 180 -6.22 -15.04 20.86
C ASN A 180 -7.46 -15.73 21.47
N GLN A 181 -8.67 -15.21 21.25
CA GLN A 181 -9.91 -15.83 21.74
C GLN A 181 -10.33 -17.08 20.96
N LEU A 182 -9.91 -17.19 19.70
CA LEU A 182 -10.22 -18.29 18.79
C LEU A 182 -9.09 -19.30 18.66
N ASP A 183 -7.94 -19.03 19.26
CA ASP A 183 -6.75 -19.88 19.22
C ASP A 183 -6.99 -21.24 19.90
N LEU A 184 -6.78 -22.33 19.16
CA LEU A 184 -6.97 -23.69 19.64
C LEU A 184 -5.89 -24.14 20.63
N GLU A 185 -4.73 -23.47 20.65
CA GLU A 185 -3.64 -23.80 21.58
C GLU A 185 -3.87 -23.22 22.97
N GLN A 186 -4.74 -22.21 23.09
CA GLN A 186 -5.06 -21.57 24.36
C GLN A 186 -6.06 -22.42 25.18
N PRO A 187 -5.74 -22.78 26.44
CA PRO A 187 -6.62 -23.60 27.27
C PRO A 187 -7.99 -22.96 27.53
N TYR A 188 -8.11 -21.64 27.46
CA TYR A 188 -9.37 -20.94 27.77
C TYR A 188 -10.01 -20.30 26.54
N SER A 189 -9.60 -20.68 25.33
CA SER A 189 -10.25 -20.19 24.12
C SER A 189 -11.68 -20.72 23.98
N LEU A 190 -12.48 -20.00 23.20
CA LEU A 190 -13.88 -20.35 22.97
C LEU A 190 -14.04 -21.76 22.38
N PRO A 191 -13.28 -22.18 21.35
CA PRO A 191 -13.46 -23.50 20.77
C PRO A 191 -13.07 -24.63 21.74
N VAL A 192 -11.99 -24.46 22.52
CA VAL A 192 -11.53 -25.46 23.49
C VAL A 192 -12.54 -25.60 24.63
N THR A 193 -13.08 -24.48 25.12
CA THR A 193 -14.11 -24.49 26.17
C THR A 193 -15.39 -25.16 25.69
N GLN A 194 -15.82 -24.84 24.47
CA GLN A 194 -16.99 -25.49 23.84
C GLN A 194 -16.77 -27.00 23.67
N GLN A 195 -15.57 -27.41 23.26
CA GLN A 195 -15.23 -28.82 23.10
C GLN A 195 -15.27 -29.56 24.45
N ARG A 196 -14.66 -29.00 25.50
CA ARG A 196 -14.73 -29.59 26.85
C ARG A 196 -16.16 -29.74 27.35
N PHE A 197 -16.97 -28.69 27.19
CA PHE A 197 -18.37 -28.75 27.61
C PHE A 197 -19.14 -29.85 26.85
N SER A 198 -18.86 -30.01 25.55
CA SER A 198 -19.43 -31.10 24.75
C SER A 198 -18.98 -32.49 25.23
N GLU A 199 -17.70 -32.66 25.54
CA GLU A 199 -17.15 -33.91 26.07
C GLU A 199 -17.71 -34.26 27.44
N GLU A 200 -17.83 -33.27 28.33
CA GLU A 200 -18.43 -33.43 29.66
C GLU A 200 -19.90 -33.83 29.56
N THR A 201 -20.67 -33.13 28.73
CA THR A 201 -22.08 -33.47 28.44
C THR A 201 -22.21 -34.90 27.91
N ARG A 202 -21.32 -35.33 26.99
CA ARG A 202 -21.32 -36.70 26.47
C ARG A 202 -21.04 -37.75 27.56
N ARG A 203 -20.11 -37.47 28.47
CA ARG A 203 -19.80 -38.36 29.61
C ARG A 203 -20.97 -38.46 30.57
N GLU A 204 -21.63 -37.35 30.89
CA GLU A 204 -22.82 -37.34 31.73
C GLU A 204 -23.97 -38.13 31.10
N LEU A 205 -24.24 -37.92 29.80
CA LEU A 205 -25.24 -38.69 29.06
C LEU A 205 -24.93 -40.19 29.08
N ALA A 206 -23.68 -40.59 28.84
CA ALA A 206 -23.27 -41.99 28.92
C ALA A 206 -23.51 -42.59 30.32
N ARG A 207 -23.25 -41.81 31.38
CA ARG A 207 -23.51 -42.23 32.77
C ARG A 207 -25.01 -42.39 33.05
N ILE A 208 -25.85 -41.47 32.57
CA ILE A 208 -27.31 -41.56 32.71
C ILE A 208 -27.83 -42.80 32.00
N VAL A 209 -27.36 -43.08 30.77
CA VAL A 209 -27.74 -44.28 30.01
C VAL A 209 -27.36 -45.55 30.77
N SER A 210 -26.12 -45.63 31.30
CA SER A 210 -25.68 -46.77 32.11
C SER A 210 -26.55 -46.98 33.36
N ASN A 211 -26.87 -45.90 34.09
CA ASN A 211 -27.73 -45.98 35.27
C ASN A 211 -29.15 -46.45 34.92
N LEU A 212 -29.68 -46.03 33.76
CA LEU A 212 -30.98 -46.48 33.27
C LEU A 212 -30.97 -47.97 32.92
N GLU A 213 -29.90 -48.46 32.29
CA GLU A 213 -29.73 -49.87 31.99
C GLU A 213 -29.64 -50.71 33.26
N GLU A 214 -28.87 -50.25 34.25
CA GLU A 214 -28.76 -50.90 35.57
C GLU A 214 -30.11 -50.95 36.29
N LEU A 215 -30.81 -49.81 36.39
CA LEU A 215 -32.14 -49.74 37.00
C LEU A 215 -33.13 -50.67 36.30
N ARG A 216 -33.08 -50.76 34.96
CA ARG A 216 -33.94 -51.65 34.19
C ARG A 216 -33.63 -53.12 34.49
N ALA A 217 -32.35 -53.48 34.56
CA ALA A 217 -31.92 -54.83 34.91
C ALA A 217 -32.32 -55.22 36.34
N THR A 218 -32.08 -54.35 37.32
CA THR A 218 -32.49 -54.57 38.71
C THR A 218 -34.00 -54.70 38.84
N ASN A 219 -34.77 -53.83 38.18
CA ASN A 219 -36.23 -53.88 38.19
C ASN A 219 -36.76 -55.20 37.62
N GLN A 220 -36.23 -55.65 36.48
CA GLN A 220 -36.58 -56.93 35.87
C GLN A 220 -36.28 -58.10 36.82
N THR A 221 -35.09 -58.06 37.44
CA THR A 221 -34.66 -59.11 38.38
C THR A 221 -35.56 -59.16 39.63
N GLU A 222 -35.93 -58.00 40.19
CA GLU A 222 -36.86 -57.91 41.31
C GLU A 222 -38.27 -58.37 40.92
N HIS A 223 -38.77 -58.03 39.72
CA HIS A 223 -40.04 -58.56 39.22
C HIS A 223 -40.04 -60.08 39.11
N GLU A 224 -38.96 -60.68 38.60
CA GLU A 224 -38.81 -62.13 38.54
C GLU A 224 -38.71 -62.77 39.93
N ARG A 225 -38.04 -62.10 40.89
CA ARG A 225 -37.98 -62.54 42.29
C ARG A 225 -39.37 -62.50 42.93
N LEU A 226 -40.08 -61.38 42.81
CA LEU A 226 -41.42 -61.19 43.36
C LEU A 226 -42.43 -62.17 42.75
N SER A 227 -42.33 -62.45 41.45
CA SER A 227 -43.15 -63.46 40.77
C SER A 227 -42.90 -64.87 41.32
N ARG A 228 -41.62 -65.23 41.57
CA ARG A 228 -41.26 -66.52 42.18
C ARG A 228 -41.74 -66.63 43.62
N GLU A 229 -41.56 -65.59 44.43
CA GLU A 229 -42.06 -65.52 45.81
C GLU A 229 -43.59 -65.64 45.86
N ALA A 230 -44.31 -64.94 44.97
CA ALA A 230 -45.76 -65.05 44.87
C ALA A 230 -46.21 -66.47 44.49
N ARG A 231 -45.55 -67.12 43.53
CA ARG A 231 -45.84 -68.52 43.16
C ARG A 231 -45.61 -69.48 44.34
N ASN A 232 -44.51 -69.31 45.06
CA ASN A 232 -44.19 -70.12 46.23
C ASN A 232 -45.22 -69.91 47.36
N ALA A 233 -45.61 -68.67 47.64
CA ALA A 233 -46.62 -68.35 48.64
C ALA A 233 -48.00 -68.94 48.27
N ILE A 234 -48.39 -68.88 47.00
CA ILE A 234 -49.61 -69.53 46.50
C ILE A 234 -49.54 -71.05 46.67
N ALA A 235 -48.40 -71.68 46.35
CA ALA A 235 -48.22 -73.12 46.53
C ALA A 235 -48.30 -73.53 48.01
N GLN A 236 -47.72 -72.74 48.92
CA GLN A 236 -47.79 -72.97 50.35
C GLN A 236 -49.22 -72.81 50.89
N LEU A 237 -49.92 -71.72 50.52
CA LEU A 237 -51.33 -71.53 50.86
C LEU A 237 -52.24 -72.63 50.30
N SER A 238 -51.96 -73.11 49.09
CA SER A 238 -52.70 -74.24 48.51
C SER A 238 -52.44 -75.54 49.27
N THR A 239 -51.20 -75.78 49.71
CA THR A 239 -50.82 -76.97 50.50
C THR A 239 -51.47 -76.91 51.88
N ASP A 240 -51.46 -75.74 52.52
CA ASP A 240 -52.13 -75.49 53.79
C ASP A 240 -53.65 -75.60 53.66
N GLY A 241 -54.23 -75.13 52.55
CA GLY A 241 -55.65 -75.33 52.22
C GLY A 241 -56.01 -76.82 52.07
N GLN A 242 -55.14 -77.59 51.42
CA GLN A 242 -55.30 -79.04 51.26
C GLN A 242 -55.17 -79.77 52.61
N PHE A 243 -54.27 -79.32 53.49
CA PHE A 243 -54.17 -79.84 54.86
C PHE A 243 -55.44 -79.55 55.67
N LEU A 244 -55.98 -78.33 55.59
CA LEU A 244 -57.22 -77.97 56.27
C LEU A 244 -58.44 -78.74 55.75
N ASP A 245 -58.51 -79.02 54.45
CA ASP A 245 -59.55 -79.89 53.89
C ASP A 245 -59.39 -81.34 54.35
N HIS A 246 -58.18 -81.90 54.42
CA HIS A 246 -57.95 -83.22 55.02
C HIS A 246 -58.34 -83.26 56.51
N VAL A 247 -58.02 -82.22 57.29
CA VAL A 247 -58.45 -82.11 58.70
C VAL A 247 -59.97 -82.04 58.80
N ARG A 248 -60.63 -81.30 57.90
CA ARG A 248 -62.09 -81.24 57.81
C ARG A 248 -62.69 -82.61 57.45
N GLU A 249 -62.09 -83.35 56.52
CA GLU A 249 -62.50 -84.72 56.19
C GLU A 249 -62.34 -85.68 57.37
N ILE A 250 -61.24 -85.60 58.12
CA ILE A 250 -61.01 -86.41 59.33
C ILE A 250 -62.07 -86.09 60.40
N ILE A 251 -62.35 -84.81 60.65
CA ILE A 251 -63.40 -84.40 61.60
C ILE A 251 -64.77 -84.90 61.14
N ARG A 252 -65.06 -84.85 59.83
CA ARG A 252 -66.30 -85.38 59.27
C ARG A 252 -66.37 -86.90 59.44
N PHE A 253 -65.28 -87.62 59.20
CA PHE A 253 -65.17 -89.06 59.41
C PHE A 253 -65.48 -89.46 60.86
N PHE A 254 -64.89 -88.76 61.84
CA PHE A 254 -65.18 -88.98 63.27
C PHE A 254 -66.59 -88.59 63.70
N LYS A 255 -67.26 -87.67 62.99
CA LYS A 255 -68.62 -87.23 63.31
C LYS A 255 -69.71 -88.12 62.68
N THR A 256 -69.33 -89.04 61.79
CA THR A 256 -70.27 -89.96 61.11
C THR A 256 -70.08 -91.44 61.48
N ALA A 257 -69.18 -91.74 62.43
CA ALA A 257 -69.02 -93.04 63.10
C ALA A 257 -69.61 -92.98 64.51
#